data_AF-A0A2H0I428-F1
#
_entry.id   AF-A0A2H0I428-F1
#
_cell.length_a   1.000
_cell.length_b   1.000
_cell.length_c   1.000
_cell.angle_alpha   90.00
_cell.angle_beta   90.00
_cell.angle_gamma   90.00
#
_symmetry.space_group_name_H-M   'P 1'
#
loop_
_entity.id
_entity.type
_entity.pdbx_description
1 polymer ?
#
loop_
_entity_poly.entity_id
_entity_poly.type
_entity_poly.pdbx_seq_one_letter_code
_entity_poly.pdbx_strand_id
1 'polypeptide(L)'
;MLRPYQRTVTIHDASGNITSINLEVTYHNGYPEFTMSNEHGQGQDRISPKGDNQKKLLRIWHEYRLNGMHAGTPEQEEALKDRYGVGFTYEQNIEYLKLIGLYATEHEGRTYQYGSGWIRKDLPKNFIDTLEALCDNLDIEEDEHNANPITESMIDEEFFIEKAKELDITPEKLMAICLHCTITVEGIEHINNEQANNFCIEGQDYLVGTESEVNKAHLEYIENLVDECGIKVFSSVGKPRVTQDFDGSITVNAGEVYITASERGNSLASYDGNENEVRVNGETFYLYRR
;
A
#
# COMPACT_ATOMS: atom_id res chain seq x y z
N MET A 1 13.29 -29.19 -18.61
CA MET A 1 13.03 -27.89 -19.27
C MET A 1 11.66 -27.45 -18.77
N LEU A 2 11.51 -26.23 -18.29
CA LEU A 2 10.19 -25.73 -17.87
C LEU A 2 9.27 -25.67 -19.10
N ARG A 3 7.99 -25.92 -18.92
CA ARG A 3 7.01 -25.77 -20.00
C ARG A 3 6.68 -24.27 -20.18
N PRO A 4 6.26 -23.81 -21.37
CA PRO A 4 5.61 -22.50 -21.45
C PRO A 4 4.38 -22.46 -20.54
N TYR A 5 4.14 -21.32 -19.91
CA TYR A 5 3.03 -21.12 -19.00
C TYR A 5 2.44 -19.73 -19.22
N GLN A 6 1.11 -19.64 -19.19
CA GLN A 6 0.40 -18.37 -19.21
C GLN A 6 -0.88 -18.53 -18.41
N ARG A 7 -1.14 -17.60 -17.48
CA ARG A 7 -2.38 -17.52 -16.71
C ARG A 7 -2.70 -16.08 -16.40
N THR A 8 -3.98 -15.74 -16.40
CA THR A 8 -4.48 -14.47 -15.90
C THR A 8 -5.20 -14.73 -14.58
N VAL A 9 -4.87 -13.95 -13.55
CA VAL A 9 -5.63 -13.91 -12.29
C VAL A 9 -6.21 -12.51 -12.12
N THR A 10 -7.40 -12.42 -11.55
CA THR A 10 -8.03 -11.14 -11.21
C THR A 10 -8.17 -11.09 -9.71
N ILE A 11 -7.61 -10.05 -9.09
CA ILE A 11 -7.58 -9.92 -7.63
C ILE A 11 -8.15 -8.58 -7.17
N HIS A 12 -8.76 -8.55 -5.99
CA HIS A 12 -9.03 -7.34 -5.22
C HIS A 12 -7.85 -7.06 -4.29
N ASP A 13 -7.23 -5.90 -4.44
CA ASP A 13 -6.18 -5.46 -3.54
C ASP A 13 -6.75 -4.99 -2.17
N ALA A 14 -5.89 -4.66 -1.21
CA ALA A 14 -6.30 -4.21 0.14
C ALA A 14 -7.13 -2.92 0.14
N SER A 15 -7.09 -2.16 -0.96
CA SER A 15 -7.90 -0.96 -1.16
C SER A 15 -9.20 -1.24 -1.94
N GLY A 16 -9.51 -2.51 -2.20
CA GLY A 16 -10.67 -2.93 -2.99
C GLY A 16 -10.50 -2.69 -4.50
N ASN A 17 -9.31 -2.32 -4.98
CA ASN A 17 -9.09 -2.13 -6.41
C ASN A 17 -8.99 -3.50 -7.11
N ILE A 18 -9.75 -3.66 -8.18
CA ILE A 18 -9.69 -4.85 -9.03
C ILE A 18 -8.51 -4.71 -9.98
N THR A 19 -7.62 -5.71 -10.00
CA THR A 19 -6.51 -5.78 -10.94
C THR A 19 -6.44 -7.15 -11.60
N SER A 20 -6.46 -7.18 -12.94
CA SER A 20 -6.15 -8.38 -13.71
C SER A 20 -4.65 -8.45 -14.03
N ILE A 21 -4.02 -9.56 -13.66
CA ILE A 21 -2.58 -9.78 -13.76
C ILE A 21 -2.33 -10.98 -14.68
N ASN A 22 -1.59 -10.74 -15.75
CA ASN A 22 -1.09 -11.75 -16.66
C ASN A 22 0.28 -12.25 -16.19
N LEU A 23 0.36 -13.53 -15.90
CA LEU A 23 1.54 -14.26 -15.46
C LEU A 23 2.00 -15.18 -16.58
N GLU A 24 3.27 -15.07 -16.98
CA GLU A 24 3.77 -15.81 -18.14
C GLU A 24 5.19 -16.34 -17.87
N VAL A 25 5.44 -17.57 -18.32
CA VAL A 25 6.80 -18.14 -18.43
C VAL A 25 7.06 -18.45 -19.90
N THR A 26 7.93 -17.65 -20.52
CA THR A 26 8.32 -17.77 -21.93
C THR A 26 9.75 -18.25 -22.08
N TYR A 27 10.14 -18.64 -23.28
CA TYR A 27 11.53 -18.94 -23.61
C TYR A 27 12.09 -17.82 -24.48
N HIS A 28 12.92 -16.96 -23.88
CA HIS A 28 13.67 -15.92 -24.56
C HIS A 28 15.16 -16.12 -24.31
N ASN A 29 15.99 -15.73 -25.29
CA ASN A 29 17.46 -15.79 -25.18
C ASN A 29 18.05 -17.17 -24.80
N GLY A 30 17.32 -18.26 -25.05
CA GLY A 30 17.74 -19.64 -24.77
C GLY A 30 17.42 -20.14 -23.36
N TYR A 31 16.58 -19.43 -22.59
CA TYR A 31 16.23 -19.80 -21.22
C TYR A 31 14.79 -19.39 -20.86
N PRO A 32 14.19 -19.99 -19.82
CA PRO A 32 12.85 -19.62 -19.38
C PRO A 32 12.89 -18.27 -18.64
N GLU A 33 11.96 -17.38 -18.93
CA GLU A 33 11.80 -16.04 -18.34
C GLU A 33 10.41 -15.90 -17.73
N PHE A 34 10.32 -15.44 -16.48
CA PHE A 34 9.05 -15.12 -15.83
C PHE A 34 8.71 -13.64 -15.97
N THR A 35 7.51 -13.36 -16.47
CA THR A 35 6.96 -12.01 -16.65
C THR A 35 5.59 -11.88 -15.97
N MET A 36 5.34 -10.69 -15.41
CA MET A 36 4.07 -10.30 -14.82
C MET A 36 3.66 -8.93 -15.39
N SER A 37 2.45 -8.83 -15.91
CA SER A 37 1.94 -7.59 -16.51
C SER A 37 0.47 -7.37 -16.21
N ASN A 38 0.02 -6.12 -16.26
CA ASN A 38 -1.38 -5.73 -16.26
C ASN A 38 -1.66 -4.77 -17.43
N GLU A 39 -2.85 -4.19 -17.49
CA GLU A 39 -3.23 -3.23 -18.54
C GLU A 39 -2.37 -1.94 -18.57
N HIS A 40 -1.60 -1.69 -17.52
CA HIS A 40 -0.76 -0.50 -17.35
C HIS A 40 0.74 -0.77 -17.43
N GLY A 41 1.16 -1.99 -17.76
CA GLY A 41 2.58 -2.36 -17.88
C GLY A 41 3.02 -3.35 -16.79
N GLN A 42 4.06 -3.00 -16.03
CA GLN A 42 4.55 -3.90 -14.96
C GLN A 42 3.54 -3.94 -13.83
N GLY A 43 2.95 -5.12 -13.60
CA GLY A 43 1.72 -5.24 -12.82
C GLY A 43 1.81 -4.90 -11.33
N GLN A 44 3.01 -4.71 -10.78
CA GLN A 44 3.25 -4.62 -9.33
C GLN A 44 2.96 -3.23 -8.73
N ASP A 45 3.19 -2.14 -9.49
CA ASP A 45 3.39 -0.80 -8.90
C ASP A 45 2.11 -0.20 -8.30
N ARG A 46 0.98 -0.89 -8.48
CA ARG A 46 -0.36 -0.47 -8.07
C ARG A 46 -1.09 -1.49 -7.22
N ILE A 47 -0.45 -2.61 -6.86
CA ILE A 47 -1.10 -3.64 -6.04
C ILE A 47 -0.76 -3.36 -4.58
N SER A 48 -1.76 -3.01 -3.78
CA SER A 48 -1.66 -3.04 -2.32
C SER A 48 -2.03 -4.45 -1.83
N PRO A 49 -1.07 -5.32 -1.45
CA PRO A 49 -1.40 -6.73 -1.22
C PRO A 49 -2.33 -6.93 -0.01
N LYS A 50 -3.49 -7.53 -0.25
CA LYS A 50 -4.54 -7.83 0.73
C LYS A 50 -4.19 -8.99 1.68
N GLY A 51 -3.60 -10.05 1.13
CA GLY A 51 -3.34 -11.29 1.87
C GLY A 51 -1.96 -11.90 1.59
N ASP A 52 -1.69 -13.02 2.26
CA ASP A 52 -0.41 -13.72 2.16
C ASP A 52 -0.12 -14.23 0.75
N ASN A 53 -1.14 -14.66 0.01
CA ASN A 53 -0.99 -15.10 -1.37
C ASN A 53 -0.63 -13.93 -2.30
N GLN A 54 -1.24 -12.76 -2.15
CA GLN A 54 -0.85 -11.56 -2.90
C GLN A 54 0.57 -11.10 -2.53
N LYS A 55 0.95 -11.10 -1.23
CA LYS A 55 2.34 -10.84 -0.79
C LYS A 55 3.32 -11.84 -1.39
N LYS A 56 2.95 -13.12 -1.46
CA LYS A 56 3.76 -14.18 -2.07
C LYS A 56 3.90 -13.99 -3.58
N LEU A 57 2.85 -13.56 -4.28
CA LEU A 57 2.90 -13.22 -5.71
C LEU A 57 3.91 -12.10 -5.97
N LEU A 58 3.82 -11.01 -5.21
CA LEU A 58 4.76 -9.89 -5.30
C LEU A 58 6.19 -10.34 -4.98
N ARG A 59 6.39 -11.19 -3.98
CA ARG A 59 7.72 -11.75 -3.67
C ARG A 59 8.30 -12.58 -4.82
N ILE A 60 7.50 -13.46 -5.44
CA ILE A 60 7.91 -14.23 -6.62
C ILE A 60 8.30 -13.28 -7.75
N TRP A 61 7.50 -12.24 -7.99
CA TRP A 61 7.82 -11.23 -8.98
C TRP A 61 9.13 -10.50 -8.66
N HIS A 62 9.34 -10.02 -7.44
CA HIS A 62 10.60 -9.39 -7.05
C HIS A 62 11.82 -10.29 -7.21
N GLU A 63 11.68 -11.58 -6.91
CA GLU A 63 12.77 -12.55 -6.92
C GLU A 63 13.13 -13.04 -8.33
N TYR A 64 12.13 -13.13 -9.23
CA TYR A 64 12.29 -13.80 -10.52
C TYR A 64 11.95 -12.95 -11.74
N ARG A 65 11.48 -11.70 -11.58
CA ARG A 65 11.28 -10.78 -12.72
C ARG A 65 12.59 -10.60 -13.47
N LEU A 66 12.53 -10.75 -14.80
CA LEU A 66 13.72 -10.72 -15.66
C LEU A 66 14.79 -11.73 -15.22
N ASN A 67 14.36 -12.86 -14.62
CA ASN A 67 15.22 -13.90 -14.05
C ASN A 67 16.20 -13.43 -12.96
N GLY A 68 15.81 -12.44 -12.16
CA GLY A 68 16.69 -11.93 -11.11
C GLY A 68 18.05 -11.53 -11.68
N MET A 69 18.06 -10.73 -12.75
CA MET A 69 19.31 -10.21 -13.31
C MET A 69 19.97 -9.28 -12.29
N HIS A 70 21.12 -9.68 -11.78
CA HIS A 70 21.92 -8.94 -10.81
C HIS A 70 23.24 -8.50 -11.44
N ALA A 71 23.71 -7.30 -11.06
CA ALA A 71 25.01 -6.80 -11.51
C ALA A 71 26.16 -7.49 -10.74
N GLY A 72 25.90 -7.94 -9.52
CA GLY A 72 26.83 -8.62 -8.63
C GLY A 72 26.44 -10.06 -8.28
N THR A 73 27.42 -10.78 -7.73
CA THR A 73 27.20 -12.08 -7.06
C THR A 73 26.35 -11.90 -5.80
N PRO A 74 25.72 -12.95 -5.25
CA PRO A 74 24.94 -12.84 -4.02
C PRO A 74 25.69 -12.17 -2.86
N GLU A 75 26.99 -12.43 -2.73
CA GLU A 75 27.85 -11.80 -1.71
C GLU A 75 28.08 -10.30 -1.97
N GLN A 76 28.23 -9.91 -3.24
CA GLN A 76 28.37 -8.50 -3.62
C GLN A 76 27.06 -7.73 -3.42
N GLU A 77 25.92 -8.32 -3.81
CA GLU A 77 24.59 -7.72 -3.64
C GLU A 77 24.23 -7.57 -2.16
N GLU A 78 24.53 -8.56 -1.31
CA GLU A 78 24.30 -8.45 0.14
C GLU A 78 25.18 -7.35 0.76
N ALA A 79 26.45 -7.23 0.34
CA ALA A 79 27.34 -6.17 0.81
C ALA A 79 26.86 -4.75 0.39
N LEU A 80 26.09 -4.65 -0.69
CA LEU A 80 25.52 -3.40 -1.18
C LEU A 80 24.08 -3.15 -0.70
N LYS A 81 23.48 -4.08 0.05
CA LYS A 81 22.06 -4.03 0.45
C LYS A 81 21.66 -2.73 1.12
N ASP A 82 22.46 -2.26 2.08
CA ASP A 82 22.21 -1.01 2.82
C ASP A 82 22.59 0.26 2.04
N ARG A 83 23.18 0.10 0.85
CA ARG A 83 23.54 1.21 -0.05
C ARG A 83 22.49 1.43 -1.13
N TYR A 84 21.67 0.43 -1.41
CA TYR A 84 20.49 0.61 -2.26
C TYR A 84 19.46 1.50 -1.54
N GLY A 85 18.99 2.55 -2.21
CA GLY A 85 18.03 3.52 -1.65
C GLY A 85 18.65 4.81 -1.07
N VAL A 86 19.97 4.85 -0.86
CA VAL A 86 20.68 6.04 -0.32
C VAL A 86 21.33 6.89 -1.43
N GLY A 87 21.04 6.59 -2.69
CA GLY A 87 21.50 7.38 -3.85
C GLY A 87 22.98 7.19 -4.22
N PHE A 88 23.64 6.13 -3.77
CA PHE A 88 25.02 5.84 -4.16
C PHE A 88 25.11 5.50 -5.65
N THR A 89 26.09 6.09 -6.35
CA THR A 89 26.31 5.84 -7.77
C THR A 89 26.97 4.48 -8.00
N TYR A 90 26.89 4.00 -9.24
CA TYR A 90 27.56 2.78 -9.67
C TYR A 90 29.06 2.78 -9.38
N GLU A 91 29.74 3.91 -9.62
CA GLU A 91 31.17 4.08 -9.35
C GLU A 91 31.49 3.99 -7.86
N GLN A 92 30.64 4.58 -7.01
CA GLN A 92 30.78 4.51 -5.55
C GLN A 92 30.62 3.08 -5.02
N ASN A 93 29.69 2.31 -5.60
CA ASN A 93 29.53 0.90 -5.26
C ASN A 93 30.75 0.07 -5.69
N ILE A 94 31.34 0.34 -6.86
CA ILE A 94 32.60 -0.29 -7.29
C ILE A 94 33.74 0.01 -6.32
N GLU A 95 33.93 1.28 -5.94
CA GLU A 95 34.99 1.68 -5.02
C GLU A 95 34.83 1.00 -3.66
N TYR A 96 33.60 0.94 -3.15
CA TYR A 96 33.32 0.24 -1.90
C TYR A 96 33.62 -1.26 -2.00
N LEU A 97 33.14 -1.94 -3.05
CA LEU A 97 33.43 -3.35 -3.25
C LEU A 97 34.95 -3.62 -3.35
N LYS A 98 35.72 -2.70 -3.96
CA LYS A 98 37.19 -2.81 -3.99
C LYS A 98 37.78 -2.68 -2.59
N LEU A 99 37.28 -1.73 -1.79
CA LEU A 99 37.74 -1.48 -0.42
C LEU A 99 37.54 -2.70 0.48
N ILE A 100 36.40 -3.38 0.38
CA ILE A 100 36.08 -4.57 1.19
C ILE A 100 36.57 -5.87 0.55
N GLY A 101 37.28 -5.80 -0.58
CA GLY A 101 37.84 -6.96 -1.26
C GLY A 101 36.82 -7.82 -2.03
N LEU A 102 35.58 -7.36 -2.21
CA LEU A 102 34.51 -8.07 -2.90
C LEU A 102 34.32 -7.64 -4.37
N TYR A 103 35.14 -6.73 -4.90
CA TYR A 103 35.00 -6.29 -6.31
C TYR A 103 35.15 -7.44 -7.32
N ALA A 104 36.05 -8.39 -7.05
CA ALA A 104 36.25 -9.59 -7.84
C ALA A 104 36.09 -10.82 -6.93
N THR A 105 35.02 -11.58 -7.12
CA THR A 105 34.68 -12.77 -6.32
C THR A 105 34.63 -14.01 -7.20
N GLU A 106 34.68 -15.21 -6.61
CA GLU A 106 34.45 -16.44 -7.37
C GLU A 106 32.94 -16.66 -7.55
N HIS A 107 32.52 -16.91 -8.79
CA HIS A 107 31.16 -17.26 -9.14
C HIS A 107 31.19 -18.37 -10.19
N GLU A 108 30.49 -19.48 -9.93
CA GLU A 108 30.44 -20.65 -10.83
C GLU A 108 31.83 -21.14 -11.29
N GLY A 109 32.82 -21.11 -10.39
CA GLY A 109 34.19 -21.56 -10.66
C GLY A 109 35.03 -20.60 -11.51
N ARG A 110 34.59 -19.34 -11.68
CA ARG A 110 35.32 -18.29 -12.40
C ARG A 110 35.35 -17.00 -11.58
N THR A 111 36.38 -16.18 -11.79
CA THR A 111 36.40 -14.84 -11.21
C THR A 111 35.36 -13.96 -11.90
N TYR A 112 34.46 -13.38 -11.13
CA TYR A 112 33.43 -12.45 -11.55
C TYR A 112 33.70 -11.06 -10.99
N GLN A 113 33.70 -10.06 -11.85
CA GLN A 113 33.81 -8.65 -11.44
C GLN A 113 32.44 -8.01 -11.40
N TYR A 114 32.15 -7.24 -10.35
CA TYR A 114 30.88 -6.54 -10.22
C TYR A 114 30.59 -5.68 -11.47
N GLY A 115 29.41 -5.87 -12.06
CA GLY A 115 28.96 -5.18 -13.28
C GLY A 115 29.64 -5.62 -14.58
N SER A 116 30.47 -6.67 -14.57
CA SER A 116 31.07 -7.22 -15.80
C SER A 116 30.08 -8.00 -16.68
N GLY A 117 28.91 -8.34 -16.13
CA GLY A 117 27.81 -8.96 -16.83
C GLY A 117 26.52 -8.90 -16.00
N TRP A 118 25.49 -9.60 -16.45
CA TRP A 118 24.30 -9.87 -15.66
C TRP A 118 24.36 -11.29 -15.17
N ILE A 119 24.37 -11.48 -13.85
CA ILE A 119 24.19 -12.79 -13.24
C ILE A 119 22.70 -13.09 -13.21
N ARG A 120 22.34 -14.27 -13.73
CA ARG A 120 20.96 -14.72 -13.81
C ARG A 120 20.67 -15.70 -12.68
N LYS A 121 19.49 -15.59 -12.09
CA LYS A 121 18.92 -16.63 -11.24
C LYS A 121 17.98 -17.50 -12.05
N ASP A 122 18.32 -18.78 -12.17
CA ASP A 122 17.46 -19.74 -12.87
C ASP A 122 16.12 -19.92 -12.14
N LEU A 123 15.04 -19.99 -12.92
CA LEU A 123 13.74 -20.37 -12.37
C LEU A 123 13.82 -21.80 -11.78
N PRO A 124 13.32 -22.03 -10.56
CA PRO A 124 13.24 -23.34 -9.95
C PRO A 124 12.56 -24.37 -10.86
N LYS A 125 12.93 -25.64 -10.76
CA LYS A 125 12.34 -26.72 -11.59
C LYS A 125 10.83 -26.88 -11.36
N ASN A 126 10.37 -26.59 -10.15
CA ASN A 126 8.97 -26.63 -9.72
C ASN A 126 8.32 -25.22 -9.76
N PHE A 127 8.93 -24.26 -10.45
CA PHE A 127 8.45 -22.88 -10.47
C PHE A 127 7.01 -22.78 -10.99
N ILE A 128 6.71 -23.47 -12.09
CA ILE A 128 5.36 -23.47 -12.69
C ILE A 128 4.34 -24.09 -11.74
N ASP A 129 4.66 -25.23 -11.12
CA ASP A 129 3.75 -25.86 -10.16
C ASP A 129 3.49 -24.95 -8.94
N THR A 130 4.54 -24.22 -8.51
CA THR A 130 4.43 -23.24 -7.41
C THR A 130 3.56 -22.05 -7.79
N LEU A 131 3.69 -21.57 -9.04
CA LEU A 131 2.92 -20.46 -9.57
C LEU A 131 1.45 -20.87 -9.80
N GLU A 132 1.22 -22.06 -10.33
CA GLU A 132 -0.12 -22.61 -10.59
C GLU A 132 -0.90 -22.79 -9.29
N ALA A 133 -0.30 -23.42 -8.27
CA ALA A 133 -0.91 -23.55 -6.95
C ALA A 133 -1.17 -22.20 -6.26
N LEU A 134 -0.29 -21.21 -6.48
CA LEU A 134 -0.52 -19.86 -5.97
C LEU A 134 -1.72 -19.20 -6.65
N CYS A 135 -1.81 -19.30 -7.97
CA CYS A 135 -2.95 -18.77 -8.71
C CYS A 135 -4.26 -19.47 -8.33
N ASP A 136 -4.24 -20.80 -8.10
CA ASP A 136 -5.42 -21.53 -7.63
C ASP A 136 -5.90 -21.00 -6.27
N ASN A 137 -4.98 -20.74 -5.34
CA ASN A 137 -5.34 -20.15 -4.05
C ASN A 137 -5.89 -18.73 -4.19
N LEU A 138 -5.33 -17.91 -5.08
CA LEU A 138 -5.85 -16.56 -5.35
C LEU A 138 -7.26 -16.63 -5.92
N ASP A 139 -7.51 -17.53 -6.88
CA ASP A 139 -8.85 -17.69 -7.45
C ASP A 139 -9.86 -18.16 -6.38
N ILE A 140 -9.46 -19.06 -5.46
CA ILE A 140 -10.29 -19.48 -4.32
C ILE A 140 -10.62 -18.29 -3.40
N GLU A 141 -9.62 -17.50 -3.01
CA GLU A 141 -9.82 -16.31 -2.16
C GLU A 141 -10.80 -15.31 -2.80
N GLU A 142 -10.72 -15.14 -4.13
CA GLU A 142 -11.59 -14.25 -4.89
C GLU A 142 -13.00 -14.83 -5.07
N ASP A 143 -13.13 -16.14 -5.27
CA ASP A 143 -14.44 -16.81 -5.31
C ASP A 143 -15.13 -16.72 -3.94
N GLU A 144 -14.41 -16.92 -2.84
CA GLU A 144 -14.90 -16.74 -1.46
C GLU A 144 -15.30 -15.30 -1.18
N HIS A 145 -14.48 -14.34 -1.65
CA HIS A 145 -14.78 -12.91 -1.57
C HIS A 145 -16.09 -12.55 -2.27
N ASN A 146 -16.30 -13.08 -3.47
CA ASN A 146 -17.50 -12.84 -4.25
C ASN A 146 -18.73 -13.62 -3.76
N ALA A 147 -18.54 -14.74 -3.04
CA ALA A 147 -19.64 -15.59 -2.60
C ALA A 147 -20.42 -15.02 -1.41
N ASN A 148 -19.74 -14.30 -0.49
CA ASN A 148 -20.33 -13.77 0.74
C ASN A 148 -20.06 -12.27 0.94
N PRO A 149 -20.53 -11.39 0.03
CA PRO A 149 -20.30 -9.97 0.17
C PRO A 149 -21.07 -9.43 1.39
N ILE A 150 -20.40 -8.60 2.19
CA ILE A 150 -21.09 -7.80 3.20
C ILE A 150 -22.01 -6.81 2.49
N THR A 151 -23.26 -6.75 2.93
CA THR A 151 -24.26 -5.81 2.43
C THR A 151 -24.86 -5.04 3.60
N GLU A 152 -25.37 -3.83 3.34
CA GLU A 152 -25.99 -3.00 4.37
C GLU A 152 -27.12 -3.71 5.14
N SER A 153 -27.81 -4.70 4.53
CA SER A 153 -28.83 -5.49 5.23
C SER A 153 -28.31 -6.34 6.37
N MET A 154 -27.00 -6.60 6.44
CA MET A 154 -26.37 -7.40 7.49
C MET A 154 -26.07 -6.58 8.76
N ILE A 155 -26.29 -5.27 8.74
CA ILE A 155 -25.94 -4.37 9.86
C ILE A 155 -26.67 -4.73 11.16
N ASP A 156 -27.89 -5.26 11.05
CA ASP A 156 -28.73 -5.65 12.17
C ASP A 156 -28.53 -7.13 12.57
N GLU A 157 -27.63 -7.86 11.90
CA GLU A 157 -27.34 -9.24 12.25
C GLU A 157 -26.54 -9.34 13.55
N GLU A 158 -26.88 -10.33 14.38
CA GLU A 158 -26.34 -10.49 15.73
C GLU A 158 -24.81 -10.53 15.74
N PHE A 159 -24.20 -11.28 14.82
CA PHE A 159 -22.75 -11.38 14.69
C PHE A 159 -22.09 -10.02 14.39
N PHE A 160 -22.75 -9.18 13.59
CA PHE A 160 -22.23 -7.88 13.19
C PHE A 160 -22.26 -6.89 14.37
N ILE A 161 -23.36 -6.92 15.12
CA ILE A 161 -23.54 -6.14 16.34
C ILE A 161 -22.54 -6.58 17.42
N GLU A 162 -22.31 -7.88 17.58
CA GLU A 162 -21.31 -8.41 18.51
C GLU A 162 -19.90 -7.95 18.13
N LYS A 163 -19.53 -8.05 16.84
CA LYS A 163 -18.21 -7.57 16.40
C LYS A 163 -18.01 -6.07 16.56
N ALA A 164 -19.03 -5.27 16.27
CA ALA A 164 -18.96 -3.83 16.50
C ALA A 164 -18.70 -3.50 17.97
N LYS A 165 -19.31 -4.24 18.91
CA LYS A 165 -19.06 -4.09 20.35
C LYS A 165 -17.65 -4.52 20.74
N GLU A 166 -17.14 -5.61 20.19
CA GLU A 166 -15.76 -6.06 20.45
C GLU A 166 -14.73 -5.01 20.01
N LEU A 167 -15.02 -4.34 18.89
CA LEU A 167 -14.19 -3.27 18.34
C LEU A 167 -14.46 -1.89 18.97
N ASP A 168 -15.38 -1.78 19.93
CA ASP A 168 -15.80 -0.52 20.58
C ASP A 168 -16.26 0.55 19.57
N ILE A 169 -17.07 0.15 18.58
CA ILE A 169 -17.63 1.03 17.54
C ILE A 169 -19.12 0.78 17.31
N THR A 170 -19.76 1.65 16.53
CA THR A 170 -21.14 1.44 16.08
C THR A 170 -21.19 0.42 14.92
N PRO A 171 -22.29 -0.34 14.78
CA PRO A 171 -22.50 -1.19 13.61
C PRO A 171 -22.42 -0.42 12.29
N GLU A 172 -22.89 0.83 12.24
CA GLU A 172 -22.82 1.68 11.06
C GLU A 172 -21.37 1.99 10.66
N LYS A 173 -20.50 2.25 11.64
CA LYS A 173 -19.07 2.48 11.41
C LYS A 173 -18.37 1.21 10.94
N LEU A 174 -18.68 0.05 11.55
CA LEU A 174 -18.16 -1.24 11.09
C LEU A 174 -18.61 -1.56 9.66
N MET A 175 -19.87 -1.28 9.33
CA MET A 175 -20.43 -1.45 7.99
C MET A 175 -19.72 -0.55 6.98
N ALA A 176 -19.47 0.71 7.33
CA ALA A 176 -18.73 1.63 6.46
C ALA A 176 -17.31 1.11 6.15
N ILE A 177 -16.63 0.56 7.16
CA ILE A 177 -15.32 -0.10 6.99
C ILE A 177 -15.44 -1.28 6.03
N CYS A 178 -16.41 -2.16 6.26
CA CYS A 178 -16.58 -3.37 5.46
C CYS A 178 -16.89 -3.06 3.99
N LEU A 179 -17.76 -2.08 3.73
CA LEU A 179 -18.11 -1.66 2.38
C LEU A 179 -16.95 -0.98 1.66
N HIS A 180 -16.20 -0.10 2.34
CA HIS A 180 -15.06 0.59 1.74
C HIS A 180 -13.92 -0.37 1.40
N CYS A 181 -13.52 -1.20 2.36
CA CYS A 181 -12.39 -2.11 2.22
C CYS A 181 -12.78 -3.44 1.53
N THR A 182 -14.04 -3.59 1.10
CA THR A 182 -14.56 -4.82 0.47
C THR A 182 -14.27 -6.05 1.34
N ILE A 183 -14.63 -5.97 2.61
CA ILE A 183 -14.38 -7.04 3.59
C ILE A 183 -15.50 -8.08 3.48
N THR A 184 -15.14 -9.36 3.62
CA THR A 184 -16.09 -10.48 3.69
C THR A 184 -16.51 -10.71 5.14
N VAL A 185 -17.57 -11.50 5.37
CA VAL A 185 -17.98 -11.88 6.73
C VAL A 185 -16.83 -12.47 7.55
N GLU A 186 -16.01 -13.33 6.92
CA GLU A 186 -14.84 -13.94 7.57
C GLU A 186 -13.71 -12.93 7.81
N GLY A 187 -13.53 -11.96 6.89
CA GLY A 187 -12.50 -10.93 6.99
C GLY A 187 -12.71 -9.92 8.13
N ILE A 188 -13.92 -9.85 8.72
CA ILE A 188 -14.20 -8.99 9.88
C ILE A 188 -13.27 -9.33 11.05
N GLU A 189 -12.88 -10.60 11.20
CA GLU A 189 -11.95 -11.06 12.24
C GLU A 189 -10.54 -10.45 12.11
N HIS A 190 -10.20 -9.86 10.96
CA HIS A 190 -8.91 -9.24 10.70
C HIS A 190 -8.91 -7.71 10.88
N ILE A 191 -10.02 -7.14 11.36
CA ILE A 191 -10.12 -5.73 11.72
C ILE A 191 -9.66 -5.58 13.18
N ASN A 192 -8.69 -4.69 13.41
CA ASN A 192 -8.24 -4.35 14.75
C ASN A 192 -8.45 -2.86 15.01
N ASN A 193 -9.05 -2.50 16.16
CA ASN A 193 -9.09 -1.12 16.62
C ASN A 193 -7.83 -0.82 17.43
N GLU A 194 -6.94 0.02 16.90
CA GLU A 194 -5.69 0.36 17.56
C GLU A 194 -5.87 1.46 18.61
N GLN A 195 -6.76 2.43 18.34
CA GLN A 195 -7.18 3.49 19.27
C GLN A 195 -8.20 4.44 18.64
N ALA A 196 -9.32 4.64 19.35
CA ALA A 196 -10.40 5.57 19.01
C ALA A 196 -11.01 5.33 17.62
N ASN A 197 -10.42 5.94 16.60
CA ASN A 197 -10.87 5.92 15.21
C ASN A 197 -9.79 5.37 14.25
N ASN A 198 -8.69 4.81 14.78
CA ASN A 198 -7.63 4.19 13.97
C ASN A 198 -7.81 2.68 13.94
N PHE A 199 -7.87 2.13 12.73
CA PHE A 199 -8.09 0.71 12.48
C PHE A 199 -6.96 0.14 11.64
N CYS A 200 -6.46 -1.02 12.01
CA CYS A 200 -5.59 -1.83 11.17
C CYS A 200 -6.44 -2.91 10.51
N ILE A 201 -6.53 -2.87 9.18
CA ILE A 201 -7.33 -3.77 8.36
C ILE A 201 -6.36 -4.51 7.43
N GLU A 202 -6.16 -5.81 7.68
CA GLU A 202 -5.25 -6.66 6.88
C GLU A 202 -3.81 -6.12 6.75
N GLY A 203 -3.36 -5.34 7.75
CA GLY A 203 -2.04 -4.72 7.79
C GLY A 203 -1.95 -3.33 7.15
N GLN A 204 -3.10 -2.73 6.79
CA GLN A 204 -3.20 -1.36 6.33
C GLN A 204 -3.93 -0.50 7.38
N ASP A 205 -3.36 0.66 7.70
CA ASP A 205 -3.92 1.56 8.69
C ASP A 205 -4.91 2.55 8.07
N TYR A 206 -6.01 2.79 8.78
CA TYR A 206 -7.09 3.69 8.40
C TYR A 206 -7.53 4.55 9.58
N LEU A 207 -7.79 5.83 9.32
CA LEU A 207 -8.60 6.68 10.19
C LEU A 207 -10.04 6.67 9.69
N VAL A 208 -11.00 6.28 10.53
CA VAL A 208 -12.42 6.16 10.19
C VAL A 208 -13.30 6.91 11.18
N GLY A 209 -14.12 7.83 10.70
CA GLY A 209 -15.01 8.58 11.57
C GLY A 209 -16.13 9.31 10.86
N THR A 210 -17.09 9.79 11.64
CA THR A 210 -18.12 10.75 11.21
C THR A 210 -17.49 12.10 10.87
N GLU A 211 -18.23 12.98 10.19
CA GLU A 211 -17.77 14.34 9.86
C GLU A 211 -17.22 15.08 11.09
N SER A 212 -17.91 14.99 12.24
CA SER A 212 -17.49 15.65 13.48
C SER A 212 -16.18 15.07 14.03
N GLU A 213 -15.99 13.75 13.94
CA GLU A 213 -14.79 13.08 14.44
C GLU A 213 -13.57 13.41 13.59
N VAL A 214 -13.72 13.42 12.26
CA VAL A 214 -12.61 13.68 11.35
C VAL A 214 -12.25 15.16 11.29
N ASN A 215 -13.22 16.07 11.46
CA ASN A 215 -12.94 17.48 11.66
C ASN A 215 -12.15 17.73 12.95
N LYS A 216 -12.45 17.01 14.04
CA LYS A 216 -11.68 17.08 15.27
C LYS A 216 -10.25 16.58 15.07
N ALA A 217 -10.07 15.42 14.42
CA ALA A 217 -8.74 14.88 14.11
C ALA A 217 -7.92 15.83 13.21
N HIS A 218 -8.56 16.49 12.24
CA HIS A 218 -7.92 17.47 11.39
C HIS A 218 -7.44 18.71 12.17
N LEU A 219 -8.27 19.22 13.08
CA LEU A 219 -7.90 20.33 13.96
C LEU A 219 -6.71 19.97 14.86
N GLU A 220 -6.72 18.77 15.47
CA GLU A 220 -5.60 18.27 16.28
C GLU A 220 -4.31 18.17 15.46
N TYR A 221 -4.39 17.71 14.21
CA TYR A 221 -3.24 17.68 13.29
C TYR A 221 -2.68 19.09 13.02
N ILE A 222 -3.55 20.08 12.75
CA ILE A 222 -3.12 21.47 12.54
C ILE A 222 -2.48 22.05 13.81
N GLU A 223 -3.07 21.81 14.98
CA GLU A 223 -2.54 22.28 16.27
C GLU A 223 -1.16 21.69 16.55
N ASN A 224 -0.95 20.40 16.27
CA ASN A 224 0.36 19.78 16.40
C ASN A 224 1.39 20.37 15.42
N LEU A 225 1.02 20.60 14.16
CA LEU A 225 1.91 21.25 13.17
C LEU A 225 2.30 22.68 13.60
N VAL A 226 1.37 23.41 14.19
CA VAL A 226 1.56 24.75 14.74
C VAL A 226 2.61 24.75 15.84
N ASP A 227 2.47 23.82 16.79
CA ASP A 227 3.39 23.67 17.91
C ASP A 227 4.78 23.22 17.45
N GLU A 228 4.86 22.27 16.52
CA GLU A 228 6.13 21.75 15.99
C GLU A 228 6.87 22.77 15.13
N CYS A 229 6.16 23.53 14.28
CA CYS A 229 6.77 24.50 13.37
C CYS A 229 6.90 25.90 13.97
N GLY A 230 6.37 26.15 15.17
CA GLY A 230 6.34 27.48 15.81
C GLY A 230 5.48 28.50 15.06
N ILE A 231 4.53 28.03 14.23
CA ILE A 231 3.66 28.87 13.39
C ILE A 231 2.41 29.23 14.20
N LYS A 232 2.19 30.50 14.52
CA LYS A 232 0.95 30.92 15.19
C LYS A 232 -0.25 30.83 14.23
N VAL A 233 -1.05 29.76 14.30
CA VAL A 233 -2.34 29.69 13.61
C VAL A 233 -3.43 30.22 14.52
N PHE A 234 -4.16 31.23 14.04
CA PHE A 234 -5.39 31.68 14.68
C PHE A 234 -6.55 30.87 14.09
N SER A 235 -6.99 29.83 14.80
CA SER A 235 -8.26 29.18 14.48
C SER A 235 -9.37 30.21 14.63
N SER A 236 -10.21 30.33 13.62
CA SER A 236 -11.30 31.29 13.67
C SER A 236 -12.60 30.63 13.27
N VAL A 237 -13.50 30.59 14.25
CA VAL A 237 -14.95 30.51 14.05
C VAL A 237 -15.47 31.90 14.43
N GLY A 238 -15.60 32.78 13.43
CA GLY A 238 -16.09 34.17 13.52
C GLY A 238 -15.45 35.17 12.52
N LYS A 239 -16.22 35.62 11.51
CA LYS A 239 -15.89 36.43 10.31
C LYS A 239 -14.72 37.45 10.40
N PRO A 240 -13.81 37.52 9.40
CA PRO A 240 -12.74 38.51 9.39
C PRO A 240 -13.22 39.89 8.89
N ARG A 241 -12.74 40.95 9.55
CA ARG A 241 -12.79 42.33 9.03
C ARG A 241 -11.41 42.71 8.53
N VAL A 242 -11.32 43.05 7.25
CA VAL A 242 -10.11 43.59 6.64
C VAL A 242 -10.11 45.12 6.77
N THR A 243 -9.04 45.67 7.35
CA THR A 243 -8.76 47.11 7.31
C THR A 243 -7.39 47.32 6.66
N GLN A 244 -7.34 48.24 5.69
CA GLN A 244 -6.12 48.64 4.99
C GLN A 244 -5.56 49.88 5.67
N ASP A 245 -4.32 49.79 6.15
CA ASP A 245 -3.64 50.92 6.80
C ASP A 245 -3.04 51.87 5.74
N PHE A 246 -2.85 53.14 6.12
CA PHE A 246 -2.50 54.24 5.21
C PHE A 246 -1.14 54.09 4.51
N ASP A 247 -0.30 53.15 4.95
CA ASP A 247 1.00 52.82 4.36
C ASP A 247 0.96 51.62 3.38
N GLY A 248 -0.22 51.04 3.16
CA GLY A 248 -0.42 49.91 2.26
C GLY A 248 -0.17 48.54 2.89
N SER A 249 0.09 48.44 4.20
CA SER A 249 0.09 47.17 4.90
C SER A 249 -1.34 46.64 5.11
N ILE A 250 -1.53 45.35 4.86
CA ILE A 250 -2.81 44.65 5.06
C ILE A 250 -2.71 43.90 6.38
N THR A 251 -3.45 44.36 7.38
CA THR A 251 -3.59 43.66 8.66
C THR A 251 -4.81 42.74 8.59
N VAL A 252 -4.59 41.42 8.58
CA VAL A 252 -5.66 40.42 8.67
C VAL A 252 -5.97 40.20 10.15
N ASN A 253 -7.08 40.78 10.62
CA ASN A 253 -7.64 40.42 11.92
C ASN A 253 -8.25 39.03 11.80
N ALA A 254 -7.72 38.09 12.58
CA ALA A 254 -8.08 36.67 12.56
C ALA A 254 -9.59 36.46 12.73
N GLY A 255 -10.17 35.95 11.65
CA GLY A 255 -11.53 35.50 11.42
C GLY A 255 -11.48 34.67 10.11
N GLU A 256 -12.46 33.88 9.70
CA GLU A 256 -12.61 32.43 9.92
C GLU A 256 -11.56 31.60 9.14
N VAL A 257 -11.10 30.46 9.70
CA VAL A 257 -10.37 29.43 8.95
C VAL A 257 -11.43 28.54 8.31
N TYR A 258 -11.57 28.63 7.00
CA TYR A 258 -12.44 27.74 6.24
C TYR A 258 -11.68 26.45 5.95
N ILE A 259 -11.99 25.40 6.70
CA ILE A 259 -11.50 24.05 6.45
C ILE A 259 -12.31 23.48 5.30
N THR A 260 -11.67 23.25 4.16
CA THR A 260 -12.32 22.58 3.02
C THR A 260 -12.08 21.07 3.08
N ALA A 261 -13.04 20.26 2.64
CA ALA A 261 -12.88 18.80 2.54
C ALA A 261 -11.62 18.41 1.74
N SER A 262 -11.21 19.23 0.76
CA SER A 262 -9.97 19.07 0.01
C SER A 262 -8.67 19.17 0.84
N GLU A 263 -8.71 19.67 2.07
CA GLU A 263 -7.54 19.79 2.95
C GLU A 263 -7.44 18.64 3.96
N ARG A 264 -8.56 17.98 4.27
CA ARG A 264 -8.58 16.84 5.19
C ARG A 264 -7.85 15.63 4.62
N GLY A 265 -8.06 15.33 3.34
CA GLY A 265 -7.30 14.28 2.64
C GLY A 265 -5.78 14.47 2.79
N ASN A 266 -5.28 15.67 2.50
CA ASN A 266 -3.85 16.00 2.60
C ASN A 266 -3.24 15.91 4.01
N SER A 267 -4.07 15.99 5.05
CA SER A 267 -3.62 16.02 6.44
C SER A 267 -3.87 14.70 7.17
N LEU A 268 -4.93 13.99 6.82
CA LEU A 268 -5.38 12.78 7.51
C LEU A 268 -5.06 11.49 6.74
N ALA A 269 -4.94 11.54 5.40
CA ALA A 269 -4.54 10.42 4.56
C ALA A 269 -3.07 10.56 4.13
N SER A 270 -2.15 10.01 4.94
CA SER A 270 -0.71 10.04 4.65
C SER A 270 -0.30 9.22 3.43
N TYR A 271 -1.13 8.28 2.98
CA TYR A 271 -0.80 7.40 1.88
C TYR A 271 -1.20 7.96 0.50
N ASP A 272 -2.48 8.29 0.31
CA ASP A 272 -3.03 8.68 -1.00
C ASP A 272 -3.62 10.10 -1.05
N GLY A 273 -3.72 10.78 0.09
CA GLY A 273 -4.33 12.11 0.19
C GLY A 273 -5.83 12.13 -0.08
N ASN A 274 -6.49 10.97 -0.16
CA ASN A 274 -7.90 10.87 -0.49
C ASN A 274 -8.80 10.94 0.75
N GLU A 275 -9.98 11.50 0.57
CA GLU A 275 -11.09 11.42 1.52
C GLU A 275 -12.13 10.49 0.91
N ASN A 276 -12.30 9.30 1.51
CA ASN A 276 -13.25 8.31 1.01
C ASN A 276 -14.54 8.38 1.82
N GLU A 277 -15.66 8.64 1.15
CA GLU A 277 -16.98 8.76 1.78
C GLU A 277 -17.80 7.48 1.62
N VAL A 278 -18.35 6.96 2.73
CA VAL A 278 -19.30 5.85 2.73
C VAL A 278 -20.53 6.22 3.54
N ARG A 279 -21.72 6.04 2.96
CA ARG A 279 -22.99 6.34 3.61
C ARG A 279 -23.68 5.05 4.04
N VAL A 280 -24.02 4.95 5.32
CA VAL A 280 -24.70 3.79 5.91
C VAL A 280 -25.87 4.28 6.75
N ASN A 281 -27.07 3.74 6.54
CA ASN A 281 -28.29 4.13 7.28
C ASN A 281 -28.56 5.64 7.39
N GLY A 282 -28.09 6.42 6.41
CA GLY A 282 -28.28 7.87 6.35
C GLY A 282 -27.17 8.71 6.99
N GLU A 283 -26.24 8.09 7.73
CA GLU A 283 -25.03 8.71 8.28
C GLU A 283 -23.85 8.55 7.32
N THR A 284 -22.95 9.53 7.27
CA THR A 284 -21.75 9.52 6.41
C THR A 284 -20.50 9.32 7.24
N PHE A 285 -19.71 8.32 6.85
CA PHE A 285 -18.40 8.02 7.40
C PHE A 285 -17.32 8.36 6.39
N TYR A 286 -16.18 8.81 6.89
CA TYR A 286 -15.01 9.20 6.13
C TYR A 286 -13.85 8.28 6.50
N LEU A 287 -13.18 7.73 5.49
CA LEU A 287 -12.05 6.82 5.63
C LEU A 287 -10.81 7.43 4.96
N TYR A 288 -9.72 7.50 5.73
CA TYR A 288 -8.43 8.04 5.30
C TYR A 288 -7.37 6.97 5.48
N ARG A 289 -6.66 6.64 4.39
CA ARG A 289 -5.60 5.63 4.40
C ARG A 289 -4.30 6.23 4.95
N ARG A 290 -3.70 5.58 5.94
CA ARG A 290 -2.49 6.06 6.62
C ARG A 290 -1.21 5.35 6.20
#